data_AF-A0A7V6Q426-F1
#
_entry.id   AF-A0A7V6Q426-F1
#
_cell.length_a   1.000
_cell.length_b   1.000
_cell.length_c   1.000
_cell.angle_alpha   90.00
_cell.angle_beta   90.00
_cell.angle_gamma   90.00
#
_symmetry.space_group_name_H-M   'P 1'
#
loop_
_entity.id
_entity.type
_entity.pdbx_description
1 polymer ?
#
loop_
_entity_poly.entity_id
_entity_poly.type
_entity_poly.pdbx_seq_one_letter_code
_entity_poly.pdbx_strand_id
1 'polypeptide(L)'
;MNSIAQDLMESLKTGLLGMGIVMIALYLLSLILDLMRYIFYPQARQLKKNEKNGEPVEEIKQQEPPHEQDNQELVAVITAALSEYLQKSATHIRIGSIRQIHKTTPEWGRAARYQNVYNNL
;
A
#
# COMPACT_ATOMS: atom_id res chain seq x y z
N MET A 1 -2.67 -53.88 -17.22
CA MET A 1 -3.61 -52.98 -16.52
C MET A 1 -3.15 -52.52 -15.14
N ASN A 2 -2.01 -53.00 -14.61
CA ASN A 2 -1.55 -52.62 -13.27
C ASN A 2 -0.65 -51.37 -13.23
N SER A 3 0.00 -51.01 -14.35
CA SER A 3 0.89 -49.83 -14.43
C SER A 3 0.13 -48.50 -14.38
N ILE A 4 -0.99 -48.37 -15.12
CA ILE A 4 -1.82 -47.16 -15.12
C ILE A 4 -2.37 -46.86 -13.72
N ALA A 5 -2.75 -47.90 -12.97
CA ALA A 5 -3.19 -47.75 -11.59
C ALA A 5 -2.06 -47.30 -10.65
N GLN A 6 -0.82 -47.74 -10.91
CA GLN A 6 0.37 -47.30 -10.16
C GLN A 6 0.73 -45.84 -10.46
N ASP A 7 0.76 -45.46 -11.74
CA ASP A 7 1.04 -44.08 -12.17
C ASP A 7 0.00 -43.08 -11.61
N LEU A 8 -1.26 -43.50 -11.56
CA LEU A 8 -2.34 -42.69 -10.97
C LEU A 8 -2.19 -42.57 -9.45
N MET A 9 -1.79 -43.64 -8.77
CA MET A 9 -1.53 -43.60 -7.32
C MET A 9 -0.33 -42.71 -7.00
N GLU A 10 0.71 -42.73 -7.83
CA GLU A 10 1.93 -41.96 -7.65
C GLU A 10 1.72 -40.46 -7.90
N SER A 11 0.96 -40.10 -8.94
CA SER A 11 0.56 -38.72 -9.20
C SER A 11 -0.39 -38.17 -8.13
N LEU A 12 -1.32 -38.98 -7.62
CA LEU A 12 -2.18 -38.59 -6.50
C LEU A 12 -1.38 -38.34 -5.22
N LYS A 13 -0.41 -39.21 -4.90
CA LYS A 13 0.49 -39.04 -3.76
C LYS A 13 1.31 -37.74 -3.88
N THR A 14 1.85 -37.48 -5.06
CA THR A 14 2.65 -36.27 -5.32
C THR A 14 1.80 -35.00 -5.24
N GLY A 15 0.57 -35.04 -5.78
CA GLY A 15 -0.38 -33.94 -5.65
C GLY A 15 -0.80 -33.68 -4.20
N LEU A 16 -1.03 -34.73 -3.42
CA LEU A 16 -1.35 -34.61 -1.99
C LEU A 16 -0.18 -34.03 -1.20
N LEU A 17 1.07 -34.39 -1.53
CA LEU A 17 2.25 -33.79 -0.93
C LEU A 17 2.37 -32.31 -1.29
N GLY A 18 2.18 -31.94 -2.57
CA GLY A 18 2.21 -30.54 -3.01
C GLY A 18 1.11 -29.70 -2.33
N MET A 19 -0.12 -30.20 -2.33
CA MET A 19 -1.25 -29.53 -1.67
C MET A 19 -1.03 -29.43 -0.16
N GLY A 20 -0.49 -30.47 0.47
CA GLY A 20 -0.14 -30.48 1.89
C GLY A 20 0.91 -29.43 2.26
N ILE A 21 1.98 -29.30 1.46
CA ILE A 21 3.03 -28.30 1.67
C ILE A 21 2.45 -26.88 1.58
N VAL A 22 1.60 -26.60 0.60
CA VAL A 22 0.94 -25.28 0.47
C VAL A 22 0.04 -25.01 1.68
N MET A 23 -0.73 -26.00 2.14
CA MET A 23 -1.58 -25.89 3.33
C MET A 23 -0.77 -25.56 4.58
N ILE A 24 0.38 -26.23 4.77
CA ILE A 24 1.32 -25.97 5.87
C ILE A 24 1.96 -24.58 5.73
N ALA A 25 2.37 -24.17 4.53
CA ALA A 25 2.98 -22.87 4.29
C ALA A 25 2.02 -21.71 4.64
N LEU A 26 0.75 -21.81 4.21
CA LEU A 26 -0.28 -20.84 4.57
C LEU A 26 -0.59 -20.85 6.08
N TYR A 27 -0.62 -22.03 6.70
CA TYR A 27 -0.81 -22.14 8.15
C TYR A 27 0.33 -21.47 8.94
N LEU A 28 1.59 -21.72 8.55
CA LEU A 28 2.76 -21.07 9.15
C LEU A 28 2.75 -19.55 8.96
N LEU A 29 2.36 -19.08 7.77
CA LEU A 29 2.20 -17.65 7.50
C LEU A 29 1.08 -17.05 8.37
N SER A 30 -0.04 -17.73 8.55
CA SER A 30 -1.09 -17.28 9.48
C SER A 30 -0.58 -17.23 10.91
N LEU A 31 0.15 -18.26 11.35
CA LEU A 31 0.69 -18.38 12.70
C LEU A 31 1.67 -17.23 13.01
N ILE A 32 2.54 -16.86 12.07
CA ILE A 32 3.50 -15.77 12.29
C ILE A 32 2.78 -14.42 12.37
N LEU A 33 1.74 -14.21 11.56
CA LEU A 33 0.92 -13.00 11.60
C LEU A 33 0.13 -12.91 12.91
N ASP A 34 -0.45 -14.02 13.38
CA ASP A 34 -1.19 -14.05 14.65
C ASP A 34 -0.26 -13.87 15.85
N LEU A 35 0.96 -14.44 15.82
CA LEU A 35 1.94 -14.26 16.86
C LEU A 35 2.42 -12.80 16.91
N MET A 36 2.69 -12.20 15.74
CA MET A 36 3.01 -10.78 15.64
C MET A 36 1.84 -9.93 16.14
N ARG A 37 0.60 -10.22 15.73
CA ARG A 37 -0.60 -9.50 16.21
C ARG A 37 -0.76 -9.62 17.72
N TYR A 38 -0.51 -10.80 18.30
CA TYR A 38 -0.60 -11.04 19.73
C TYR A 38 0.46 -10.26 20.51
N ILE A 39 1.70 -10.21 20.02
CA ILE A 39 2.80 -9.47 20.67
C ILE A 39 2.67 -7.96 20.48
N PHE A 40 2.26 -7.48 19.30
CA PHE A 40 2.20 -6.05 18.95
C PHE A 40 0.87 -5.38 19.35
N TYR A 41 -0.24 -6.13 19.51
CA TYR A 41 -1.55 -5.58 19.87
C TYR A 41 -2.20 -6.33 21.05
N PRO A 42 -1.76 -6.09 22.30
CA PRO A 42 -2.38 -6.71 23.47
C PRO A 42 -3.80 -6.22 23.78
N GLN A 43 -4.40 -5.30 23.00
CA GLN A 43 -5.72 -4.75 23.33
C GLN A 43 -6.60 -4.47 22.10
N ALA A 44 -7.20 -5.53 21.55
CA ALA A 44 -8.48 -5.42 20.83
C ALA A 44 -9.26 -6.74 20.90
N ARG A 45 -9.42 -7.29 22.11
CA ARG A 45 -10.55 -8.18 22.38
C ARG A 45 -11.80 -7.31 22.36
N GLN A 46 -12.52 -7.27 21.24
CA GLN A 46 -13.98 -7.28 21.13
C GLN A 46 -14.37 -7.01 19.67
N LEU A 47 -14.31 -8.02 18.80
CA LEU A 47 -15.22 -8.05 17.65
C LEU A 47 -16.04 -9.34 17.79
N LYS A 48 -17.06 -9.21 18.65
CA LYS A 48 -18.18 -10.12 18.70
C LYS A 48 -18.74 -10.25 17.29
N LYS A 49 -18.90 -11.49 16.88
CA LYS A 49 -19.86 -11.93 15.87
C LYS A 49 -21.18 -11.17 16.05
N ASN A 50 -21.49 -10.27 15.13
CA ASN A 50 -22.88 -10.09 14.69
C ASN A 50 -22.91 -9.53 13.26
N GLU A 51 -23.52 -10.36 12.43
CA GLU A 51 -24.11 -10.09 11.14
C GLU A 51 -24.92 -8.78 11.15
N LYS A 52 -24.64 -7.85 10.24
CA LYS A 52 -25.61 -7.25 9.30
C LYS A 52 -25.11 -5.94 8.70
N ASN A 53 -25.41 -5.86 7.41
CA ASN A 53 -25.54 -4.68 6.55
C ASN A 53 -24.24 -4.10 5.99
N GLY A 54 -24.18 -4.14 4.66
CA GLY A 54 -23.14 -3.50 3.88
C GLY A 54 -23.32 -1.99 3.93
N GLU A 55 -22.21 -1.32 4.19
CA GLU A 55 -21.91 0.05 3.81
C GLU A 55 -20.41 0.09 3.46
N PRO A 56 -20.01 0.88 2.45
CA PRO A 56 -18.69 0.78 1.86
C PRO A 56 -17.65 1.25 2.87
N VAL A 57 -16.67 0.38 3.14
CA VAL A 57 -15.50 0.72 3.94
C VAL A 57 -14.76 1.84 3.22
N GLU A 58 -14.81 3.03 3.80
CA GLU A 58 -13.99 4.17 3.41
C GLU A 58 -12.53 3.72 3.33
N GLU A 59 -11.97 3.95 2.15
CA GLU A 59 -10.60 3.74 1.77
C GLU A 59 -9.67 4.35 2.83
N ILE A 60 -8.95 3.46 3.53
CA ILE A 60 -7.90 3.81 4.48
C ILE A 60 -6.86 4.61 3.69
N LYS A 61 -6.94 5.93 3.82
CA LYS A 61 -6.02 6.88 3.22
C LYS A 61 -4.64 6.63 3.81
N GLN A 62 -3.83 5.86 3.09
CA GLN A 62 -2.41 5.65 3.37
C GLN A 62 -1.78 7.03 3.60
N GLN A 63 -1.41 7.33 4.85
CA GLN A 63 -0.51 8.43 5.16
C GLN A 63 0.84 8.05 4.57
N GLU A 64 1.11 8.51 3.36
CA GLU A 64 2.47 8.57 2.83
C GLU A 64 3.32 9.35 3.84
N PRO A 65 4.52 8.84 4.19
CA PRO A 65 5.41 9.55 5.10
C PRO A 65 5.69 10.95 4.53
N PRO A 66 5.82 11.99 5.37
CA PRO A 66 6.32 13.28 4.91
C PRO A 66 7.66 13.02 4.25
N HIS A 67 7.71 13.12 2.93
CA HIS A 67 8.96 13.45 2.28
C HIS A 67 9.34 14.79 2.89
N GLU A 68 10.30 14.78 3.80
CA GLU A 68 11.11 15.94 4.20
C GLU A 68 11.94 16.39 3.00
N GLN A 69 11.25 16.63 1.88
CA GLN A 69 11.81 17.36 0.78
C GLN A 69 11.77 18.80 1.21
N ASP A 70 12.94 19.43 1.15
CA ASP A 70 13.17 20.83 1.51
C ASP A 70 12.25 21.75 0.69
N ASN A 71 11.02 21.90 1.17
CA ASN A 71 9.97 22.70 0.52
C ASN A 71 9.97 24.12 1.07
N GLN A 72 11.04 24.56 1.74
CA GLN A 72 11.12 25.91 2.31
C GLN A 72 11.00 26.98 1.23
N GLU A 73 11.63 26.77 0.08
CA GLU A 73 11.53 27.66 -1.08
C GLU A 73 10.09 27.76 -1.59
N LEU A 74 9.39 26.62 -1.73
CA LEU A 74 7.99 26.58 -2.16
C LEU A 74 7.08 27.29 -1.14
N VAL A 75 7.28 27.03 0.14
CA VAL A 75 6.53 27.69 1.21
C VAL A 75 6.77 29.20 1.19
N ALA A 76 8.00 29.67 0.96
CA ALA A 76 8.33 31.09 0.88
C ALA A 76 7.64 31.78 -0.30
N VAL A 77 7.70 31.20 -1.51
CA VAL A 77 7.06 31.77 -2.71
C VAL A 77 5.55 31.79 -2.57
N ILE A 78 4.95 30.70 -2.07
CA ILE A 78 3.49 30.63 -1.83
C ILE A 78 3.07 31.64 -0.76
N THR A 79 3.83 31.77 0.33
CA THR A 79 3.54 32.74 1.39
C THR A 79 3.64 34.18 0.89
N ALA A 80 4.66 34.50 0.09
CA ALA A 80 4.81 35.82 -0.51
C ALA A 80 3.64 36.16 -1.43
N ALA A 81 3.26 35.23 -2.31
CA ALA A 81 2.11 35.40 -3.21
C ALA A 81 0.79 35.59 -2.44
N LEU A 82 0.57 34.82 -1.37
CA LEU A 82 -0.63 34.95 -0.53
C LEU A 82 -0.62 36.23 0.31
N SER A 83 0.55 36.66 0.78
CA SER A 83 0.70 37.89 1.57
C SER A 83 0.31 39.11 0.76
N GLU A 84 0.74 39.17 -0.50
CA GLU A 84 0.35 40.21 -1.45
C GLU A 84 -1.14 40.12 -1.80
N TYR A 85 -1.62 38.92 -2.16
CA TYR A 85 -3.01 38.72 -2.57
C TYR A 85 -4.02 39.06 -1.47
N LEU A 86 -3.72 38.69 -0.22
CA LEU A 86 -4.59 38.90 0.93
C LEU A 86 -4.33 40.23 1.66
N GLN A 87 -3.33 41.01 1.24
CA GLN A 87 -2.86 42.22 1.93
C GLN A 87 -2.60 41.99 3.43
N LYS A 88 -2.10 40.80 3.78
CA LYS A 88 -1.79 40.41 5.17
C LYS A 88 -0.32 40.10 5.29
N SER A 89 0.29 40.47 6.42
CA SER A 89 1.70 40.14 6.71
C SER A 89 1.95 38.63 6.68
N ALA A 90 3.12 38.23 6.14
CA ALA A 90 3.57 36.84 6.05
C ALA A 90 3.52 36.07 7.39
N THR A 91 3.67 36.76 8.53
CA THR A 91 3.59 36.15 9.87
C THR A 91 2.19 35.63 10.21
N HIS A 92 1.14 36.12 9.54
CA HIS A 92 -0.24 35.71 9.75
C HIS A 92 -0.69 34.54 8.87
N ILE A 93 0.18 34.04 7.98
CA ILE A 93 -0.14 32.98 7.03
C ILE A 93 0.64 31.73 7.43
N ARG A 94 -0.06 30.60 7.64
CA ARG A 94 0.55 29.31 7.98
C ARG A 94 0.14 28.26 6.96
N ILE A 95 1.13 27.61 6.33
CA ILE A 95 0.92 26.53 5.35
C ILE A 95 1.12 25.20 6.06
N GLY A 96 0.03 24.42 6.21
CA GLY A 96 0.06 23.14 6.93
C GLY A 96 0.43 21.94 6.07
N SER A 97 -0.10 21.87 4.84
CA SER A 97 0.19 20.76 3.91
C SER A 97 0.12 21.23 2.47
N ILE A 98 1.08 20.81 1.66
CA ILE A 98 1.09 21.03 0.22
C ILE A 98 0.88 19.67 -0.45
N ARG A 99 -0.21 19.52 -1.20
CA ARG A 99 -0.49 18.32 -1.99
C ARG A 99 -0.73 18.72 -3.43
N GLN A 100 0.06 18.16 -4.35
CA GLN A 100 -0.15 18.32 -5.79
C GLN A 100 -1.27 17.37 -6.22
N ILE A 101 -2.41 17.91 -6.65
CA ILE A 101 -3.59 17.13 -7.06
C ILE A 101 -3.57 16.68 -8.53
N HIS A 102 -2.69 17.24 -9.36
CA HIS A 102 -2.64 16.99 -10.82
C HIS A 102 -1.40 16.21 -11.27
N LYS A 103 -0.85 15.30 -10.45
CA LYS A 103 0.14 14.33 -10.93
C LYS A 103 -0.57 13.24 -11.76
N THR A 104 -1.10 13.62 -12.93
CA THR A 104 -1.84 12.73 -13.84
C THR A 104 -0.97 11.59 -14.36
N THR A 105 0.35 11.79 -14.38
CA THR A 105 1.30 10.74 -14.78
C THR A 105 2.05 10.22 -13.57
N PRO A 106 2.01 8.91 -13.27
CA PRO A 106 2.83 8.33 -12.22
C PRO A 106 4.31 8.41 -12.58
N GLU A 107 5.19 8.35 -11.58
CA GLU A 107 6.64 8.54 -11.75
C GLU A 107 7.24 7.58 -12.79
N TRP A 108 6.79 6.32 -12.82
CA TRP A 108 7.20 5.32 -13.82
C TRP A 108 6.72 5.66 -15.24
N GLY A 109 5.53 6.23 -15.38
CA GLY A 109 4.97 6.62 -16.68
C GLY A 109 5.72 7.79 -17.30
N ARG A 110 6.22 8.70 -16.44
CA ARG A 110 7.11 9.78 -16.86
C ARG A 110 8.50 9.26 -17.25
N ALA A 111 9.08 8.35 -16.46
CA ALA A 111 10.36 7.72 -16.76
C ALA A 111 10.34 6.95 -18.10
N ALA A 112 9.26 6.22 -18.38
CA ALA A 112 9.09 5.50 -19.64
C ALA A 112 9.11 6.43 -20.86
N ARG A 113 8.51 7.63 -20.76
CA ARG A 113 8.54 8.62 -21.85
C ARG A 113 9.93 9.17 -22.09
N TYR A 114 10.70 9.43 -21.03
CA TYR A 114 12.09 9.86 -21.16
C TYR A 114 12.97 8.78 -21.80
N GLN A 115 12.81 7.52 -21.39
CA GLN A 115 13.53 6.39 -21.99
C GLN A 115 13.17 6.19 -23.46
N ASN A 116 11.88 6.31 -23.81
CA ASN A 116 11.44 6.20 -25.19
C ASN A 116 12.04 7.30 -26.07
N VAL A 117 12.07 8.56 -25.59
CA VAL A 117 12.70 9.65 -26.34
C VAL A 117 14.20 9.41 -26.50
N TYR A 118 14.91 9.01 -25.44
CA TYR A 118 16.35 8.75 -25.49
C TYR A 118 16.72 7.57 -26.41
N ASN A 119 15.90 6.52 -26.44
CA ASN A 119 16.12 5.34 -27.27
C ASN A 119 15.83 5.58 -28.77
N ASN A 120 15.15 6.67 -29.12
CA ASN A 120 14.81 7.04 -30.49
C ASN A 120 15.68 8.19 -31.04
N LEU A 121 16.72 8.60 -30.31
CA LEU A 121 17.84 9.43 -30.80
C LEU A 121 19.07 8.54 -31.05
#